data_AF-A0A7W7QN68-F1
#
_entry.id   AF-A0A7W7QN68-F1
#
_cell.length_a   1.000
_cell.length_b   1.000
_cell.length_c   1.000
_cell.angle_alpha   90.00
_cell.angle_beta   90.00
_cell.angle_gamma   90.00
#
_symmetry.space_group_name_H-M   'P 1'
#
loop_
_entity.id
_entity.type
_entity.pdbx_description
1 polymer ?
#
loop_
_entity_poly.entity_id
_entity_poly.type
_entity_poly.pdbx_seq_one_letter_code
_entity_poly.pdbx_strand_id
1 'polypeptide(L)'
;MGDFFGELAKKLAERWVGLLALPGLLFVACAWAGLQLGHAHAVDPDLLAAKVTALGSSLGRSPGPVQALTAAGLLLASGGAGLVVQALTGPVRAWWLGRWPPGLRWAERRRTAARARRWDRLVTARRKLQKRYPKTNRPPARQAEIDMIAHRVNRLSPATPTRPTWMGDRVAAVEQIALNRYGLDLGFGWPRLWLVLPDTVRAELAAANGQFAVTVVIAAWTPPYLLLGALWWPALLIALAVGLTGWTRARTAMAELTDLSEATLDLHGRTLAVALGVAPPDSTGPLDLSEGEEITAHVRKGR
;
A
#
# COMPACT_ATOMS: atom_id res chain seq x y z
N MET A 1 -38.15 -0.10 5.31
CA MET A 1 -37.13 -0.40 4.29
C MET A 1 -36.61 0.84 3.55
N GLY A 2 -37.43 1.84 3.20
CA GLY A 2 -36.95 3.07 2.53
C GLY A 2 -35.92 3.87 3.34
N ASP A 3 -36.04 3.88 4.67
CA ASP A 3 -35.14 4.62 5.55
C ASP A 3 -33.72 4.03 5.59
N PHE A 4 -33.60 2.70 5.61
CA PHE A 4 -32.30 2.01 5.54
C PHE A 4 -31.60 2.28 4.19
N PHE A 5 -32.31 2.17 3.07
CA PHE A 5 -31.73 2.49 1.75
C PHE A 5 -31.41 3.99 1.62
N GLY A 6 -32.21 4.88 2.21
CA GLY A 6 -31.94 6.31 2.28
C GLY A 6 -30.69 6.62 3.10
N GLU A 7 -30.52 5.98 4.25
CA GLU A 7 -29.36 6.15 5.12
C GLU A 7 -28.08 5.55 4.50
N LEU A 8 -28.22 4.42 3.80
CA LEU A 8 -27.13 3.78 3.07
C LEU A 8 -26.72 4.60 1.84
N ALA A 9 -27.69 5.15 1.10
CA ALA A 9 -27.46 6.07 -0.01
C ALA A 9 -26.82 7.37 0.47
N LYS A 10 -27.24 7.91 1.62
CA LYS A 10 -26.67 9.11 2.23
C LYS A 10 -25.23 8.88 2.70
N LYS A 11 -24.95 7.78 3.41
CA LYS A 11 -23.58 7.41 3.81
C LYS A 11 -22.68 7.12 2.60
N LEU A 12 -23.23 6.51 1.54
CA LEU A 12 -22.51 6.40 0.27
C LEU A 12 -22.23 7.79 -0.29
N ALA A 13 -23.24 8.64 -0.46
CA ALA A 13 -23.09 9.98 -1.02
C ALA A 13 -22.07 10.82 -0.26
N GLU A 14 -22.14 10.86 1.07
CA GLU A 14 -21.18 11.57 1.92
C GLU A 14 -19.74 11.05 1.73
N ARG A 15 -19.58 9.72 1.69
CA ARG A 15 -18.27 9.08 1.50
C ARG A 15 -17.74 9.26 0.08
N TRP A 16 -18.61 9.24 -0.94
CA TRP A 16 -18.29 9.49 -2.33
C TRP A 16 -17.90 10.95 -2.58
N VAL A 17 -18.60 11.89 -1.96
CA VAL A 17 -18.30 13.32 -2.06
C VAL A 17 -16.94 13.62 -1.42
N GLY A 18 -16.68 13.10 -0.23
CA GLY A 18 -15.41 13.31 0.48
C GLY A 18 -14.21 12.61 -0.18
N LEU A 19 -14.37 11.40 -0.71
CA LEU A 19 -13.25 10.60 -1.25
C LEU A 19 -13.02 10.78 -2.76
N LEU A 20 -14.04 11.08 -3.56
CA LEU A 20 -13.93 11.18 -5.01
C LEU A 20 -14.23 12.59 -5.53
N ALA A 21 -15.35 13.18 -5.12
CA ALA A 21 -15.81 14.43 -5.74
C ALA A 21 -14.96 15.64 -5.34
N LEU A 22 -14.50 15.71 -4.09
CA LEU A 22 -13.71 16.85 -3.62
C LEU A 22 -12.28 16.85 -4.19
N PRO A 23 -11.54 15.72 -4.19
CA PRO A 23 -10.26 15.64 -4.89
C PRO A 23 -10.40 15.79 -6.42
N GLY A 24 -11.48 15.24 -7.01
CA GLY A 24 -11.79 15.41 -8.43
C GLY A 24 -12.05 16.86 -8.81
N LEU A 25 -12.79 17.60 -7.98
CA LEU A 25 -13.07 19.01 -8.19
C LEU A 25 -11.79 19.84 -8.11
N LEU A 26 -10.91 19.55 -7.14
CA LEU A 26 -9.60 20.20 -7.04
C LEU A 26 -8.77 19.93 -8.30
N PHE A 27 -8.75 18.70 -8.80
CA PHE A 27 -8.04 18.37 -10.03
C PHE A 27 -8.62 19.11 -11.24
N VAL A 28 -9.94 19.16 -11.39
CA VAL A 28 -10.61 19.89 -12.49
C VAL A 28 -10.33 21.39 -12.40
N ALA A 29 -10.32 21.98 -11.20
CA ALA A 29 -9.96 23.38 -11.00
C ALA A 29 -8.49 23.64 -11.39
N CYS A 30 -7.56 22.77 -11.00
CA CYS A 30 -6.16 22.83 -11.41
C CYS A 30 -6.00 22.68 -12.93
N ALA A 31 -6.74 21.76 -13.54
CA ALA A 31 -6.71 21.54 -14.99
C ALA A 31 -7.23 22.78 -15.74
N TRP A 32 -8.33 23.37 -15.26
CA TRP A 32 -8.86 24.62 -15.83
C TRP A 32 -7.86 25.77 -15.68
N ALA A 33 -7.28 25.98 -14.50
CA ALA A 33 -6.26 27.00 -14.27
C ALA A 33 -5.05 26.78 -15.19
N GLY A 34 -4.58 25.55 -15.31
CA GLY A 34 -3.46 25.19 -16.19
C GLY A 34 -3.74 25.46 -17.67
N LEU A 35 -4.95 25.19 -18.14
CA LEU A 35 -5.36 25.50 -19.52
C LEU A 35 -5.47 27.01 -19.80
N GLN A 36 -5.82 27.82 -18.80
CA GLN A 36 -5.96 29.26 -18.97
C GLN A 36 -4.64 30.03 -18.82
N LEU A 37 -3.78 29.59 -17.90
CA LEU A 37 -2.52 30.28 -17.57
C LEU A 37 -1.34 29.73 -18.39
N GLY A 38 -1.34 28.44 -18.68
CA GLY A 38 -0.21 27.73 -19.29
C GLY A 38 1.07 27.82 -18.45
N HIS A 39 2.22 27.62 -19.11
CA HIS A 39 3.54 27.69 -18.44
C HIS A 39 3.99 29.13 -18.12
N ALA A 40 3.68 30.08 -19.00
CA ALA A 40 4.20 31.45 -18.91
C ALA A 40 3.64 32.26 -17.73
N HIS A 41 2.35 32.08 -17.43
CA HIS A 41 1.65 32.79 -16.35
C HIS A 41 1.22 31.84 -15.23
N ALA A 42 1.96 30.75 -15.04
CA ALA A 42 1.53 29.61 -14.24
C ALA A 42 1.15 29.96 -12.78
N VAL A 43 1.70 31.03 -12.22
CA VAL A 43 1.45 31.48 -10.85
C VAL A 43 0.94 32.93 -10.79
N ASP A 44 0.37 33.44 -11.89
CA ASP A 44 -0.18 34.80 -11.96
C ASP A 44 -1.58 34.86 -11.33
N PRO A 45 -1.72 35.46 -10.12
CA PRO A 45 -3.00 35.48 -9.42
C PRO A 45 -3.98 36.46 -10.06
N ASP A 46 -3.51 37.52 -10.70
CA ASP A 46 -4.34 38.57 -11.28
C ASP A 46 -4.99 38.08 -12.57
N LEU A 47 -4.21 37.39 -13.41
CA LEU A 47 -4.75 36.74 -14.61
C LEU A 47 -5.76 35.65 -14.25
N LEU A 48 -5.48 34.86 -13.21
CA LEU A 48 -6.41 33.84 -12.74
C LEU A 48 -7.73 34.47 -12.22
N ALA A 49 -7.63 35.52 -11.40
CA ALA A 49 -8.80 36.25 -10.89
C ALA A 49 -9.63 36.83 -12.04
N ALA A 50 -8.99 37.46 -13.03
CA ALA A 50 -9.67 38.00 -14.21
C ALA A 50 -10.43 36.91 -14.99
N LYS A 51 -9.81 35.73 -15.18
CA LYS A 51 -10.45 34.58 -15.85
C LYS A 51 -11.63 34.01 -15.05
N VAL A 52 -11.50 33.92 -13.73
CA VAL A 52 -12.58 33.45 -12.85
C VAL A 52 -13.75 34.42 -12.87
N THR A 53 -13.50 35.72 -12.76
CA THR A 53 -14.55 36.75 -12.82
C THR A 53 -15.23 36.77 -14.19
N ALA A 54 -14.47 36.64 -15.27
CA ALA A 54 -15.03 36.53 -16.61
C ALA A 54 -15.97 35.32 -16.75
N LEU A 55 -15.54 34.14 -16.27
CA LEU A 55 -16.35 32.92 -16.26
C LEU A 55 -17.62 33.06 -15.39
N GLY A 56 -17.51 33.63 -14.19
CA GLY A 56 -18.66 33.87 -13.33
C GLY A 56 -19.67 34.83 -13.96
N SER A 57 -19.18 35.91 -14.59
CA SER A 57 -20.03 36.89 -15.27
C SER A 57 -20.73 36.35 -16.52
N SER A 58 -20.11 35.42 -17.25
CA SER A 58 -20.74 34.80 -18.44
C SER A 58 -21.79 33.78 -18.01
N LEU A 59 -21.52 32.98 -16.98
CA LEU A 59 -22.48 32.05 -16.41
C LEU A 59 -23.69 32.74 -15.80
N GLY A 60 -23.49 33.83 -15.04
CA GLY A 60 -24.57 34.61 -14.44
C GLY A 60 -25.51 35.25 -15.46
N ARG A 61 -25.01 35.54 -16.67
CA ARG A 61 -25.80 36.05 -17.81
C ARG A 61 -26.41 34.94 -18.67
N SER A 62 -26.03 33.68 -18.45
CA SER A 62 -26.51 32.56 -19.25
C SER A 62 -27.91 32.10 -18.81
N PRO A 63 -28.74 31.57 -19.73
CA PRO A 63 -30.03 30.99 -19.38
C PRO A 63 -29.90 29.85 -18.34
N GLY A 64 -30.92 29.68 -17.50
CA GLY A 64 -30.96 28.65 -16.45
C GLY A 64 -30.54 27.23 -16.92
N PRO A 65 -30.99 26.74 -18.09
CA PRO A 65 -30.55 25.44 -18.62
C PRO A 65 -29.03 25.34 -18.85
N VAL A 66 -28.37 26.42 -19.28
CA VAL A 66 -26.92 26.45 -19.53
C VAL A 66 -26.15 26.41 -18.21
N GLN A 67 -26.64 27.08 -17.17
CA GLN A 67 -26.05 27.01 -15.83
C GLN A 67 -26.17 25.58 -15.27
N ALA A 68 -27.34 24.97 -15.39
CA ALA A 68 -27.58 23.59 -14.97
C ALA A 68 -26.67 22.60 -15.72
N LEU A 69 -26.54 22.74 -17.04
CA LEU A 69 -25.64 21.92 -17.86
C LEU A 69 -24.16 22.10 -17.48
N THR A 70 -23.74 23.33 -17.18
CA THR A 70 -22.36 23.59 -16.74
C THR A 70 -22.07 22.96 -15.38
N ALA A 71 -22.99 23.10 -14.43
CA ALA A 71 -22.88 22.47 -13.12
C ALA A 71 -22.85 20.93 -13.24
N ALA A 72 -23.73 20.36 -14.08
CA ALA A 72 -23.73 18.94 -14.38
C ALA A 72 -22.41 18.49 -15.03
N GLY A 73 -21.89 19.25 -16.00
CA GLY A 73 -20.60 18.98 -16.64
C GLY A 73 -19.43 19.01 -15.65
N LEU A 74 -19.41 19.96 -14.71
CA LEU A 74 -18.39 20.03 -13.66
C LEU A 74 -18.44 18.83 -12.72
N LEU A 75 -19.65 18.42 -12.30
CA LEU A 75 -19.84 17.24 -11.47
C LEU A 75 -19.42 15.95 -12.20
N LEU A 76 -19.75 15.82 -13.49
CA LEU A 76 -19.34 14.70 -14.33
C LEU A 76 -17.82 14.67 -14.52
N ALA A 77 -17.17 15.81 -14.76
CA ALA A 77 -15.73 15.89 -14.90
C ALA A 77 -15.02 15.53 -13.59
N SER A 78 -15.50 16.05 -12.45
CA SER A 78 -14.98 15.74 -11.12
C SER A 78 -15.15 14.25 -10.78
N GLY A 79 -16.36 13.72 -10.93
CA GLY A 79 -16.66 12.30 -10.70
C GLY A 79 -15.87 11.39 -11.63
N GLY A 80 -15.75 11.76 -12.91
CA GLY A 80 -14.97 11.04 -13.91
C GLY A 80 -13.48 10.99 -13.56
N ALA A 81 -12.89 12.11 -13.15
CA ALA A 81 -11.51 12.14 -12.66
C ALA A 81 -11.31 11.24 -11.44
N GLY A 82 -12.25 11.29 -10.49
CA GLY A 82 -12.25 10.39 -9.32
C GLY A 82 -12.29 8.91 -9.72
N LEU A 83 -13.16 8.53 -10.66
CA LEU A 83 -13.25 7.14 -11.16
C LEU A 83 -11.98 6.67 -11.87
N VAL A 84 -11.37 7.52 -12.69
CA VAL A 84 -10.08 7.22 -13.34
C VAL A 84 -9.01 6.96 -12.28
N VAL A 85 -8.93 7.80 -11.25
CA VAL A 85 -7.99 7.60 -10.15
C VAL A 85 -8.27 6.32 -9.38
N GLN A 86 -9.55 6.00 -9.11
CA GLN A 86 -9.92 4.72 -8.50
C GLN A 86 -9.45 3.53 -9.35
N ALA A 87 -9.58 3.60 -10.68
CA ALA A 87 -9.06 2.56 -11.57
C ALA A 87 -7.53 2.45 -11.54
N LEU A 88 -6.80 3.56 -11.32
CA LEU A 88 -5.35 3.59 -11.18
C LEU A 88 -4.85 2.97 -9.85
N THR A 89 -5.70 2.82 -8.83
CA THR A 89 -5.30 2.25 -7.53
C THR A 89 -4.76 0.82 -7.66
N GLY A 90 -5.39 -0.01 -8.50
CA GLY A 90 -4.97 -1.40 -8.74
C GLY A 90 -3.56 -1.48 -9.32
N PRO A 91 -3.27 -0.81 -10.46
CA PRO A 91 -1.93 -0.70 -11.02
C PRO A 91 -0.89 -0.13 -10.04
N VAL A 92 -1.22 0.93 -9.30
CA VAL A 92 -0.30 1.52 -8.31
C VAL A 92 0.02 0.52 -7.19
N ARG A 93 -1.00 -0.16 -6.65
CA ARG A 93 -0.84 -1.24 -5.66
C ARG A 93 0.01 -2.38 -6.21
N ALA A 94 -0.28 -2.84 -7.43
CA ALA A 94 0.47 -3.92 -8.08
C ALA A 94 1.94 -3.53 -8.26
N TRP A 95 2.21 -2.30 -8.71
CA TRP A 95 3.55 -1.76 -8.86
C TRP A 95 4.32 -1.76 -7.53
N TRP A 96 3.70 -1.26 -6.46
CA TRP A 96 4.29 -1.21 -5.12
C TRP A 96 4.49 -2.59 -4.50
N LEU A 97 3.62 -3.55 -4.77
CA LEU A 97 3.77 -4.95 -4.35
C LEU A 97 4.71 -5.75 -5.28
N GLY A 98 5.27 -5.10 -6.30
CA GLY A 98 6.26 -5.70 -7.18
C GLY A 98 5.70 -6.58 -8.29
N ARG A 99 4.38 -6.54 -8.53
CA ARG A 99 3.70 -7.18 -9.66
C ARG A 99 3.76 -6.25 -10.87
N TRP A 100 4.91 -6.22 -11.53
CA TRP A 100 5.16 -5.35 -12.67
C TRP A 100 4.55 -5.92 -13.95
N PRO A 101 4.21 -5.07 -14.94
CA PRO A 101 3.64 -5.55 -16.19
C PRO A 101 4.62 -6.46 -16.95
N PRO A 102 4.14 -7.36 -17.83
CA PRO A 102 4.97 -8.35 -18.52
C PRO A 102 6.21 -7.78 -19.22
N GLY A 103 6.08 -6.59 -19.85
CA GLY A 103 7.20 -5.91 -20.53
C GLY A 103 8.34 -5.44 -19.61
N LEU A 104 8.11 -5.37 -18.30
CA LEU A 104 9.09 -4.93 -17.31
C LEU A 104 9.61 -6.08 -16.43
N ARG A 105 9.32 -7.35 -16.77
CA ARG A 105 9.79 -8.52 -16.02
C ARG A 105 11.31 -8.61 -15.92
N TRP A 106 12.04 -8.17 -16.95
CA TRP A 106 13.50 -8.11 -16.89
C TRP A 106 13.99 -7.14 -15.81
N ALA A 107 13.32 -5.99 -15.66
CA ALA A 107 13.65 -4.97 -14.69
C ALA A 107 13.26 -5.42 -13.28
N GLU A 108 12.11 -6.10 -13.14
CA GLU A 108 11.69 -6.78 -11.92
C GLU A 108 12.77 -7.77 -11.46
N ARG A 109 13.15 -8.73 -12.32
CA ARG A 109 14.18 -9.74 -12.00
C ARG A 109 15.52 -9.11 -11.65
N ARG A 110 15.98 -8.12 -12.43
CA ARG A 110 17.25 -7.43 -12.18
C ARG A 110 17.23 -6.71 -10.84
N ARG A 111 16.13 -6.04 -10.51
CA ARG A 111 15.98 -5.29 -9.25
C ARG A 111 15.87 -6.23 -8.06
N THR A 112 15.08 -7.30 -8.15
CA THR A 112 15.01 -8.37 -7.14
C THR A 112 16.39 -8.98 -6.90
N ALA A 113 17.10 -9.39 -7.95
CA ALA A 113 18.45 -9.97 -7.83
C ALA A 113 19.47 -8.99 -7.25
N ALA A 114 19.40 -7.69 -7.59
CA ALA A 114 20.26 -6.68 -6.99
C ALA A 114 19.99 -6.49 -5.49
N ARG A 115 18.71 -6.52 -5.08
CA ARG A 115 18.30 -6.45 -3.68
C ARG A 115 18.71 -7.69 -2.90
N ALA A 116 18.48 -8.89 -3.45
CA ALA A 116 18.90 -10.17 -2.86
C ALA A 116 20.42 -10.23 -2.66
N ARG A 117 21.21 -9.84 -3.67
CA ARG A 117 22.69 -9.76 -3.55
C ARG A 117 23.13 -8.76 -2.47
N ARG A 118 22.45 -7.62 -2.36
CA ARG A 118 22.76 -6.64 -1.29
C ARG A 118 22.45 -7.22 0.09
N TRP A 119 21.33 -7.92 0.24
CA TRP A 119 20.94 -8.58 1.47
C TRP A 119 21.94 -9.67 1.87
N ASP A 120 22.29 -10.56 0.92
CA ASP A 120 23.23 -11.65 1.15
C ASP A 120 24.62 -11.15 1.58
N ARG A 121 25.12 -10.06 0.97
CA ARG A 121 26.37 -9.41 1.41
C ARG A 121 26.30 -8.96 2.87
N LEU A 122 25.20 -8.34 3.29
CA LEU A 122 25.03 -7.86 4.66
C LEU A 122 24.90 -9.02 5.66
N VAL A 123 24.12 -10.04 5.32
CA VAL A 123 23.95 -11.24 6.15
C VAL A 123 25.25 -12.02 6.28
N THR A 124 25.98 -12.18 5.17
CA THR A 124 27.30 -12.84 5.18
C THR A 124 28.30 -12.04 6.01
N ALA A 125 28.33 -10.71 5.91
CA ALA A 125 29.19 -9.86 6.75
C ALA A 125 28.85 -10.03 8.25
N ARG A 126 27.56 -10.01 8.61
CA ARG A 126 27.09 -10.27 9.97
C ARG A 126 27.52 -11.66 10.47
N ARG A 127 27.29 -12.70 9.68
CA ARG A 127 27.65 -14.09 10.02
C ARG A 127 29.15 -14.25 10.21
N LYS A 128 29.98 -13.62 9.36
CA LYS A 128 31.44 -13.62 9.51
C LYS A 128 31.88 -12.97 10.83
N LEU A 129 31.31 -11.83 11.19
CA LEU A 129 31.60 -11.17 12.47
C LEU A 129 31.15 -12.02 13.67
N GLN A 130 29.96 -12.61 13.61
CA GLN A 130 29.44 -13.49 14.66
C GLN A 130 30.30 -14.74 14.86
N LYS A 131 30.82 -15.33 13.77
CA LYS A 131 31.76 -16.46 13.82
C LYS A 131 33.12 -16.05 14.41
N ARG A 132 33.64 -14.88 14.05
CA ARG A 132 34.91 -14.37 14.56
C ARG A 132 34.85 -13.97 16.03
N TYR A 133 33.71 -13.46 16.48
CA TYR A 133 33.47 -13.05 17.87
C TYR A 133 32.23 -13.76 18.42
N PRO A 134 32.36 -14.98 18.95
CA PRO A 134 31.26 -15.73 19.55
C PRO A 134 30.64 -14.99 20.73
N LYS A 135 29.36 -15.24 21.02
CA LYS A 135 28.60 -14.55 22.07
C LYS A 135 29.26 -14.66 23.46
N THR A 136 29.97 -15.76 23.71
CA THR A 136 30.65 -16.04 24.98
C THR A 136 31.81 -15.11 25.30
N ASN A 137 32.48 -14.52 24.31
CA ASN A 137 33.66 -13.68 24.53
C ASN A 137 33.68 -12.44 23.60
N ARG A 138 32.50 -11.85 23.37
CA ARG A 138 32.34 -10.72 22.45
C ARG A 138 32.47 -9.38 23.17
N PRO A 139 33.41 -8.49 22.79
CA PRO A 139 33.46 -7.13 23.31
C PRO A 139 32.19 -6.33 22.96
N PRO A 140 31.73 -5.41 23.82
CA PRO A 140 30.53 -4.60 23.55
C PRO A 140 30.57 -3.84 22.22
N ALA A 141 31.74 -3.31 21.83
CA ALA A 141 31.92 -2.62 20.55
C ALA A 141 31.62 -3.53 19.33
N ARG A 142 31.97 -4.82 19.40
CA ARG A 142 31.69 -5.80 18.34
C ARG A 142 30.23 -6.22 18.33
N GLN A 143 29.58 -6.26 19.49
CA GLN A 143 28.13 -6.46 19.60
C GLN A 143 27.38 -5.32 18.90
N ALA A 144 27.73 -4.06 19.19
CA ALA A 144 27.13 -2.89 18.55
C ALA A 144 27.31 -2.90 17.02
N GLU A 145 28.47 -3.32 16.52
CA GLU A 145 28.72 -3.49 15.09
C GLU A 145 27.80 -4.56 14.45
N ILE A 146 27.63 -5.70 15.12
CA ILE A 146 26.74 -6.78 14.68
C ILE A 146 25.28 -6.31 14.68
N ASP A 147 24.87 -5.57 15.70
CA ASP A 147 23.50 -5.05 15.83
C ASP A 147 23.22 -3.96 14.78
N MET A 148 24.19 -3.08 14.52
CA MET A 148 24.09 -2.12 13.42
C MET A 148 23.89 -2.83 12.06
N ILE A 149 24.63 -3.91 11.79
CA ILE A 149 24.44 -4.68 10.55
C ILE A 149 23.07 -5.37 10.57
N ALA A 150 22.63 -5.93 11.69
CA ALA A 150 21.30 -6.51 11.84
C ALA A 150 20.19 -5.48 11.55
N HIS A 151 20.29 -4.26 12.09
CA HIS A 151 19.37 -3.17 11.77
C HIS A 151 19.39 -2.81 10.28
N ARG A 152 20.56 -2.79 9.62
CA ARG A 152 20.66 -2.55 8.17
C ARG A 152 20.00 -3.66 7.35
N VAL A 153 20.15 -4.92 7.76
CA VAL A 153 19.46 -6.08 7.15
C VAL A 153 17.96 -5.93 7.33
N ASN A 154 17.48 -5.72 8.55
CA ASN A 154 16.04 -5.59 8.84
C ASN A 154 15.40 -4.42 8.10
N ARG A 155 16.09 -3.27 7.99
CA ARG A 155 15.62 -2.13 7.18
C ARG A 155 15.49 -2.47 5.70
N LEU A 156 16.33 -3.35 5.17
CA LEU A 156 16.26 -3.80 3.78
C LEU A 156 15.10 -4.80 3.59
N SER A 157 15.12 -5.90 4.35
CA SER A 157 14.11 -6.95 4.35
C SER A 157 14.38 -7.95 5.52
N PRO A 158 13.35 -8.37 6.29
CA PRO A 158 13.50 -9.39 7.33
C PRO A 158 13.96 -10.75 6.80
N ALA A 159 13.43 -11.16 5.64
CA ALA A 159 13.84 -12.37 4.92
C ALA A 159 14.57 -12.03 3.61
N THR A 160 15.03 -13.05 2.87
CA THR A 160 15.69 -12.86 1.58
C THR A 160 14.75 -12.13 0.61
N PRO A 161 15.16 -10.99 0.01
CA PRO A 161 14.34 -10.28 -0.96
C PRO A 161 13.96 -11.14 -2.17
N THR A 162 12.67 -11.23 -2.47
CA THR A 162 12.11 -11.97 -3.63
C THR A 162 11.25 -11.09 -4.53
N ARG A 163 11.06 -9.81 -4.18
CA ARG A 163 10.30 -8.81 -4.93
C ARG A 163 11.18 -7.59 -5.26
N PRO A 164 10.82 -6.82 -6.30
CA PRO A 164 11.62 -5.67 -6.74
C PRO A 164 11.49 -4.45 -5.82
N THR A 165 10.42 -4.38 -5.03
CA THR A 165 10.04 -3.25 -4.18
C THR A 165 10.13 -3.62 -2.71
N TRP A 166 10.39 -2.62 -1.85
CA TRP A 166 10.44 -2.83 -0.42
C TRP A 166 9.09 -3.27 0.18
N MET A 167 7.97 -2.72 -0.31
CA MET A 167 6.64 -3.11 0.20
C MET A 167 6.28 -4.54 -0.21
N GLY A 168 6.54 -4.92 -1.46
CA GLY A 168 6.36 -6.29 -1.91
C GLY A 168 7.27 -7.27 -1.16
N ASP A 169 8.52 -6.90 -0.92
CA ASP A 169 9.46 -7.72 -0.12
C ASP A 169 8.97 -7.92 1.31
N ARG A 170 8.33 -6.92 1.93
CA ARG A 170 7.82 -7.04 3.29
C ARG A 170 6.72 -8.09 3.39
N VAL A 171 5.77 -8.09 2.46
CA VAL A 171 4.73 -9.12 2.39
C VAL A 171 5.36 -10.50 2.11
N ALA A 172 6.24 -10.59 1.13
CA ALA A 172 6.92 -11.84 0.79
C ALA A 172 7.85 -12.35 1.91
N ALA A 173 8.33 -11.47 2.79
CA ALA A 173 9.10 -11.86 3.95
C ALA A 173 8.24 -12.55 5.00
N VAL A 174 7.00 -12.11 5.24
CA VAL A 174 6.06 -12.80 6.14
C VAL A 174 5.76 -14.21 5.63
N GLU A 175 5.52 -14.37 4.32
CA GLU A 175 5.34 -15.69 3.69
C GLU A 175 6.56 -16.59 3.89
N GLN A 176 7.77 -16.06 3.68
CA GLN A 176 9.01 -16.82 3.88
C GLN A 176 9.27 -17.14 5.35
N ILE A 177 8.98 -16.23 6.27
CA ILE A 177 9.15 -16.46 7.71
C ILE A 177 8.20 -17.56 8.14
N ALA A 178 6.92 -17.48 7.76
CA ALA A 178 5.95 -18.52 8.07
C ALA A 178 6.36 -19.89 7.55
N LEU A 179 6.82 -19.97 6.31
CA LEU A 179 7.27 -21.23 5.73
C LEU A 179 8.54 -21.76 6.41
N ASN A 180 9.57 -20.92 6.59
CA ASN A 180 10.87 -21.36 7.12
C ASN A 180 10.86 -21.59 8.64
N ARG A 181 10.02 -20.87 9.39
CA ARG A 181 9.95 -20.95 10.86
C ARG A 181 8.91 -21.95 11.33
N TYR A 182 7.76 -21.96 10.67
CA TYR A 182 6.59 -22.72 11.09
C TYR A 182 6.19 -23.82 10.12
N GLY A 183 6.80 -23.94 8.94
CA GLY A 183 6.41 -24.96 7.95
C GLY A 183 5.08 -24.64 7.26
N LEU A 184 4.49 -23.48 7.55
CA LEU A 184 3.17 -23.09 7.09
C LEU A 184 3.24 -22.31 5.78
N ASP A 185 2.70 -22.88 4.70
CA ASP A 185 2.47 -22.15 3.47
C ASP A 185 1.27 -21.20 3.63
N LEU A 186 1.55 -19.91 3.86
CA LEU A 186 0.50 -18.89 4.04
C LEU A 186 -0.42 -18.75 2.84
N GLY A 187 0.02 -19.08 1.62
CA GLY A 187 -0.82 -19.00 0.44
C GLY A 187 -2.08 -19.86 0.59
N PHE A 188 -1.96 -21.02 1.22
CA PHE A 188 -3.07 -21.94 1.48
C PHE A 188 -3.57 -21.86 2.92
N GLY A 189 -2.68 -21.60 3.88
CA GLY A 189 -2.99 -21.53 5.32
C GLY A 189 -3.77 -20.28 5.73
N TRP A 190 -3.53 -19.13 5.09
CA TRP A 190 -4.09 -17.84 5.50
C TRP A 190 -5.63 -17.82 5.59
N PRO A 191 -6.40 -18.32 4.59
CA PRO A 191 -7.86 -18.34 4.71
C PRO A 191 -8.37 -19.19 5.87
N ARG A 192 -7.64 -20.22 6.31
CA ARG A 192 -8.04 -21.08 7.43
C ARG A 192 -7.68 -20.42 8.75
N LEU A 193 -6.48 -19.84 8.81
CA LEU A 193 -6.07 -19.01 9.92
C LEU A 193 -7.11 -17.93 10.18
N TRP A 194 -7.53 -17.19 9.15
CA TRP A 194 -8.54 -16.15 9.26
C TRP A 194 -9.85 -16.59 9.93
N LEU A 195 -10.28 -17.83 9.69
CA LEU A 195 -11.52 -18.37 10.28
C LEU A 195 -11.38 -18.66 11.78
N VAL A 196 -10.19 -19.01 12.24
CA VAL A 196 -9.94 -19.29 13.67
C VAL A 196 -9.51 -18.05 14.46
N LEU A 197 -9.25 -16.93 13.81
CA LEU A 197 -8.88 -15.68 14.49
C LEU A 197 -10.05 -15.11 15.30
N PRO A 198 -9.78 -14.50 16.48
CA PRO A 198 -10.75 -13.67 17.18
C PRO A 198 -11.22 -12.48 16.32
N ASP A 199 -12.45 -12.01 16.56
CA ASP A 199 -13.01 -10.86 15.84
C ASP A 199 -12.19 -9.58 15.99
N THR A 200 -11.61 -9.37 17.17
CA THR A 200 -10.73 -8.22 17.46
C THR A 200 -9.49 -8.22 16.57
N VAL A 201 -8.82 -9.37 16.43
CA VAL A 201 -7.62 -9.52 15.58
C VAL A 201 -7.97 -9.33 14.10
N ARG A 202 -9.11 -9.89 13.66
CA ARG A 202 -9.61 -9.67 12.28
C ARG A 202 -9.87 -8.19 12.01
N ALA A 203 -10.46 -7.47 12.97
CA ALA A 203 -10.74 -6.05 12.84
C ALA A 203 -9.45 -5.21 12.73
N GLU A 204 -8.44 -5.50 13.55
CA GLU A 204 -7.13 -4.84 13.49
C GLU A 204 -6.41 -5.09 12.15
N LEU A 205 -6.40 -6.32 11.66
CA LEU A 205 -5.82 -6.66 10.34
C LEU A 205 -6.58 -5.96 9.19
N ALA A 206 -7.91 -5.92 9.27
CA ALA A 206 -8.73 -5.23 8.28
C ALA A 206 -8.47 -3.71 8.31
N ALA A 207 -8.31 -3.12 9.49
CA ALA A 207 -7.97 -1.71 9.66
C ALA A 207 -6.60 -1.39 9.06
N ALA A 208 -5.56 -2.18 9.37
CA ALA A 208 -4.22 -2.01 8.82
C ALA A 208 -4.19 -2.13 7.28
N ASN A 209 -4.86 -3.13 6.71
CA ASN A 209 -4.99 -3.24 5.25
C ASN A 209 -5.81 -2.08 4.65
N GLY A 210 -6.82 -1.59 5.35
CA GLY A 210 -7.60 -0.41 4.97
C GLY A 210 -6.75 0.87 4.92
N GLN A 211 -5.88 1.09 5.91
CA GLN A 211 -4.95 2.21 5.91
C GLN A 211 -3.99 2.17 4.72
N PHE A 212 -3.43 0.99 4.41
CA PHE A 212 -2.61 0.82 3.21
C PHE A 212 -3.41 1.15 1.94
N ALA A 213 -4.65 0.66 1.82
CA ALA A 213 -5.51 0.96 0.67
C ALA A 213 -5.76 2.46 0.50
N VAL A 214 -6.02 3.20 1.58
CA VAL A 214 -6.18 4.67 1.54
C VAL A 214 -4.92 5.35 1.02
N THR A 215 -3.73 4.91 1.43
CA THR A 215 -2.45 5.51 0.96
C THR A 215 -2.18 5.26 -0.52
N VAL A 216 -2.64 4.12 -1.06
CA VAL A 216 -2.60 3.83 -2.50
C VAL A 216 -3.49 4.81 -3.27
N VAL A 217 -4.69 5.10 -2.78
CA VAL A 217 -5.61 6.09 -3.41
C VAL A 217 -4.96 7.47 -3.48
N ILE A 218 -4.29 7.91 -2.41
CA ILE A 218 -3.56 9.19 -2.39
C ILE A 218 -2.48 9.20 -3.49
N ALA A 219 -1.66 8.15 -3.57
CA ALA A 219 -0.61 8.07 -4.59
C ALA A 219 -1.15 7.92 -6.02
N ALA A 220 -2.35 7.38 -6.20
CA ALA A 220 -2.99 7.23 -7.51
C ALA A 220 -3.36 8.57 -8.18
N TRP A 221 -3.36 9.68 -7.44
CA TRP A 221 -3.45 11.03 -8.01
C TRP A 221 -2.16 11.50 -8.70
N THR A 222 -1.02 10.85 -8.44
CA THR A 222 0.28 11.27 -9.00
C THR A 222 0.29 11.29 -10.54
N PRO A 223 -0.14 10.24 -11.27
CA PRO A 223 -0.07 10.25 -12.72
C PRO A 223 -0.92 11.34 -13.39
N PRO A 224 -2.19 11.58 -13.00
CA PRO A 224 -2.96 12.72 -13.52
C PRO A 224 -2.29 14.08 -13.29
N TYR A 225 -1.74 14.33 -12.09
CA TYR A 225 -1.04 15.58 -11.80
C TYR A 225 0.29 15.70 -12.55
N LEU A 226 1.00 14.59 -12.80
CA LEU A 226 2.20 14.59 -13.67
C LEU A 226 1.84 14.95 -15.11
N LEU A 227 0.75 14.39 -15.64
CA LEU A 227 0.26 14.72 -16.98
C LEU A 227 -0.12 16.20 -17.06
N LEU A 228 -0.85 16.70 -16.07
CA LEU A 228 -1.21 18.12 -15.99
C LEU A 228 0.04 19.01 -15.87
N GLY A 229 1.09 18.54 -15.19
CA GLY A 229 2.37 19.21 -15.07
C GLY A 229 3.07 19.49 -16.39
N ALA A 230 2.79 18.70 -17.44
CA ALA A 230 3.29 18.98 -18.79
C ALA A 230 2.66 20.23 -19.43
N LEU A 231 1.51 20.69 -18.93
CA LEU A 231 0.82 21.90 -19.38
C LEU A 231 0.97 23.06 -18.38
N TRP A 232 1.09 22.75 -17.09
CA TRP A 232 1.12 23.72 -15.99
C TRP A 232 2.05 23.22 -14.88
N TRP A 233 3.29 23.73 -14.85
CA TRP A 233 4.34 23.22 -13.97
C TRP A 233 3.98 23.16 -12.46
N PRO A 234 3.13 24.03 -11.86
CA PRO A 234 2.75 23.90 -10.45
C PRO A 234 2.07 22.58 -10.11
N ALA A 235 1.40 21.93 -11.07
CA ALA A 235 0.84 20.60 -10.88
C ALA A 235 1.92 19.54 -10.60
N LEU A 236 3.18 19.76 -11.03
CA LEU A 236 4.30 18.88 -10.67
C LEU A 236 4.62 18.94 -9.17
N LEU A 237 4.47 20.10 -8.53
CA LEU A 237 4.63 20.22 -7.08
C LEU A 237 3.54 19.44 -6.35
N ILE A 238 2.29 19.52 -6.84
CA ILE A 238 1.17 18.74 -6.30
C ILE A 238 1.44 17.24 -6.48
N ALA A 239 1.85 16.81 -7.69
CA ALA A 239 2.22 15.44 -7.98
C ALA A 239 3.31 14.92 -7.03
N LEU A 240 4.35 15.73 -6.81
CA LEU A 240 5.44 15.40 -5.89
C LEU A 240 4.93 15.27 -4.45
N ALA A 241 4.11 16.21 -3.98
CA ALA A 241 3.55 16.20 -2.63
C ALA A 241 2.66 14.97 -2.37
N VAL A 242 1.70 14.69 -3.26
CA VAL A 242 0.80 13.53 -3.11
C VAL A 242 1.53 12.22 -3.32
N GLY A 243 2.49 12.16 -4.26
CA GLY A 243 3.30 10.99 -4.53
C GLY A 243 4.23 10.63 -3.36
N LEU A 244 4.94 11.61 -2.80
CA LEU A 244 5.79 11.40 -1.62
C LEU A 244 4.97 11.04 -0.39
N THR A 245 3.86 11.76 -0.14
CA THR A 245 2.98 11.50 1.01
C THR A 245 2.37 10.11 0.92
N GLY A 246 1.83 9.74 -0.24
CA GLY A 246 1.29 8.41 -0.48
C GLY A 246 2.36 7.34 -0.29
N TRP A 247 3.56 7.55 -0.83
CA TRP A 247 4.66 6.59 -0.70
C TRP A 247 5.16 6.41 0.74
N THR A 248 5.40 7.49 1.49
CA THR A 248 5.89 7.40 2.88
C THR A 248 4.84 6.76 3.78
N ARG A 249 3.59 7.21 3.70
CA ARG A 249 2.49 6.65 4.50
C ARG A 249 2.21 5.19 4.15
N ALA A 250 2.26 4.82 2.86
CA ALA A 250 2.12 3.43 2.44
C ALA A 250 3.22 2.53 2.99
N ARG A 251 4.45 3.05 3.15
CA ARG A 251 5.54 2.27 3.75
C ARG A 251 5.30 2.01 5.23
N THR A 252 4.81 3.00 5.96
CA THR A 252 4.44 2.84 7.38
C THR A 252 3.28 1.86 7.54
N ALA A 253 2.18 2.06 6.81
CA ALA A 253 1.02 1.17 6.86
C ALA A 253 1.35 -0.28 6.45
N MET A 254 2.25 -0.46 5.46
CA MET A 254 2.71 -1.79 5.07
C MET A 254 3.56 -2.44 6.16
N ALA A 255 4.41 -1.69 6.87
CA ALA A 255 5.18 -2.24 7.99
C ALA A 255 4.25 -2.74 9.10
N GLU A 256 3.30 -1.90 9.50
CA GLU A 256 2.30 -2.23 10.53
C GLU A 256 1.47 -3.46 10.13
N LEU A 257 0.99 -3.51 8.89
CA LEU A 257 0.26 -4.67 8.38
C LEU A 257 1.09 -5.96 8.43
N THR A 258 2.37 -5.90 8.03
CA THR A 258 3.22 -7.10 8.02
C THR A 258 3.61 -7.54 9.43
N ASP A 259 3.90 -6.59 10.32
CA ASP A 259 4.26 -6.87 11.71
C ASP A 259 3.05 -7.49 12.45
N LEU A 260 1.84 -6.96 12.24
CA LEU A 260 0.61 -7.53 12.77
C LEU A 260 0.30 -8.92 12.18
N SER A 261 0.56 -9.11 10.88
CA SER A 261 0.36 -10.42 10.24
C SER A 261 1.32 -11.47 10.80
N GLU A 262 2.58 -11.10 11.04
CA GLU A 262 3.57 -11.98 11.68
C GLU A 262 3.18 -12.29 13.13
N ALA A 263 2.82 -11.28 13.93
CA ALA A 263 2.36 -11.49 15.31
C ALA A 263 1.09 -12.36 15.40
N THR A 264 0.18 -12.22 14.42
CA THR A 264 -1.01 -13.07 14.32
C THR A 264 -0.62 -14.53 14.12
N LEU A 265 0.40 -14.82 13.30
CA LEU A 265 0.90 -16.17 13.09
C LEU A 265 1.57 -16.73 14.34
N ASP A 266 2.39 -15.92 15.00
CA ASP A 266 3.09 -16.30 16.24
C ASP A 266 2.12 -16.68 17.36
N LEU A 267 1.00 -15.95 17.48
CA LEU A 267 0.01 -16.14 18.54
C LEU A 267 -1.09 -17.15 18.20
N HIS A 268 -1.52 -17.22 16.93
CA HIS A 268 -2.69 -18.03 16.53
C HIS A 268 -2.37 -19.21 15.60
N GLY A 269 -1.11 -19.41 15.21
CA GLY A 269 -0.70 -20.59 14.44
C GLY A 269 -1.01 -21.90 15.17
N ARG A 270 -0.82 -21.91 16.50
CA ARG A 270 -1.20 -23.03 17.38
C ARG A 270 -2.70 -23.30 17.36
N THR A 271 -3.53 -22.25 17.43
CA THR A 271 -4.99 -22.35 17.37
C THR A 271 -5.44 -23.00 16.06
N LEU A 272 -4.76 -22.69 14.95
CA LEU A 272 -5.02 -23.35 13.67
C LEU A 272 -4.66 -24.84 13.70
N ALA A 273 -3.53 -25.22 14.29
CA ALA A 273 -3.12 -26.63 14.42
C ALA A 273 -4.13 -27.45 15.22
N VAL A 274 -4.62 -26.89 16.34
CA VAL A 274 -5.65 -27.53 17.17
C VAL A 274 -6.97 -27.66 16.39
N ALA A 275 -7.40 -26.60 15.70
CA ALA A 275 -8.64 -26.61 14.92
C ALA A 275 -8.62 -27.60 13.74
N LEU A 276 -7.44 -27.88 13.20
CA LEU A 276 -7.25 -28.87 12.13
C LEU A 276 -6.98 -30.30 12.66
N GLY A 277 -6.89 -30.48 13.98
CA GLY A 277 -6.61 -31.78 14.59
C GLY A 277 -5.16 -32.25 14.48
N VAL A 278 -4.24 -31.36 14.08
CA VAL A 278 -2.80 -31.65 13.96
C VAL A 278 -2.11 -31.60 15.32
N ALA A 279 -2.56 -30.71 16.21
CA ALA A 279 -2.05 -30.60 17.57
C ALA A 279 -3.13 -30.96 18.60
N PRO A 280 -2.78 -31.62 19.72
CA PRO A 280 -3.70 -31.85 20.83
C PRO A 280 -4.29 -30.56 21.41
N PRO A 281 -5.52 -30.56 21.96
CA PRO A 281 -6.18 -29.37 22.51
C PRO A 281 -5.40 -28.66 23.62
N ASP A 282 -4.65 -29.41 24.43
CA ASP A 282 -3.89 -28.89 25.57
C ASP A 282 -2.48 -28.40 25.18
N SER A 283 -2.17 -28.36 23.87
CA SER A 283 -0.86 -27.92 23.38
C SER A 283 -0.65 -26.42 23.62
N THR A 284 0.48 -26.08 24.22
CA THR A 284 0.85 -24.69 24.51
C THR A 284 2.08 -24.24 23.71
N GLY A 285 2.23 -22.93 23.54
CA GLY A 285 3.36 -22.33 22.84
C GLY A 285 3.16 -22.14 21.33
N PRO A 286 4.19 -21.58 20.64
CA PRO A 286 4.12 -21.27 19.22
C PRO A 286 4.01 -22.55 18.38
N LEU A 287 3.50 -22.43 17.16
CA LEU A 287 3.41 -23.53 16.19
C LEU A 287 4.80 -24.15 15.96
N ASP A 288 4.91 -25.49 15.95
CA ASP A 288 6.17 -26.16 15.60
C ASP A 288 6.28 -26.35 14.08
N LEU A 289 7.50 -26.53 13.60
CA LEU A 289 7.80 -26.71 12.17
C LEU A 289 7.08 -27.92 11.58
N SER A 290 7.13 -29.06 12.27
CA SER A 290 6.51 -30.32 11.83
C SER A 290 4.99 -30.21 11.71
N GLU A 291 4.35 -29.56 12.68
CA GLU A 291 2.90 -29.36 12.71
C GLU A 291 2.45 -28.43 11.59
N GLY A 292 3.19 -27.36 11.29
CA GLY A 292 2.82 -26.51 10.16
C GLY A 292 3.12 -27.14 8.80
N GLU A 293 4.12 -28.02 8.68
CA GLU A 293 4.32 -28.86 7.49
C GLU A 293 3.12 -29.80 7.27
N GLU A 294 2.62 -30.43 8.34
CA GLU A 294 1.44 -31.29 8.29
C GLU A 294 0.17 -30.49 7.94
N ILE A 295 -0.05 -29.32 8.56
CA ILE A 295 -1.11 -28.40 8.17
C ILE A 295 -0.99 -28.10 6.67
N THR A 296 0.18 -27.67 6.21
CA THR A 296 0.42 -27.33 4.79
C THR A 296 0.07 -28.50 3.88
N ALA A 297 0.48 -29.72 4.22
CA ALA A 297 0.14 -30.92 3.46
C ALA A 297 -1.39 -31.10 3.37
N HIS A 298 -2.11 -30.94 4.48
CA HIS A 298 -3.58 -31.00 4.51
C HIS A 298 -4.24 -29.91 3.65
N VAL A 299 -3.80 -28.66 3.75
CA VAL A 299 -4.47 -27.54 3.07
C VAL A 299 -4.16 -27.48 1.59
N ARG A 300 -2.95 -27.88 1.20
CA ARG A 300 -2.47 -27.87 -0.18
C ARG A 300 -3.15 -28.94 -1.03
N LYS A 301 -3.68 -30.01 -0.40
CA LYS A 301 -4.41 -31.10 -1.05
C LYS A 301 -3.67 -31.67 -2.27
N GLY A 302 -2.34 -31.73 -2.22
CA GLY A 302 -1.49 -32.23 -3.31
C GLY A 302 -1.28 -31.31 -4.52
N ARG A 303 -1.58 -30.00 -4.42
CA ARG A 303 -1.31 -29.02 -5.49
C ARG A 303 0.12 -28.47 -5.50
#